data_AF-A0A7Y4XHF6-F1
#
_entry.id   AF-A0A7Y4XHF6-F1
#
_cell.length_a   1.000
_cell.length_b   1.000
_cell.length_c   1.000
_cell.angle_alpha   90.00
_cell.angle_beta   90.00
_cell.angle_gamma   90.00
#
_symmetry.space_group_name_H-M   'P 1'
#
loop_
_entity.id
_entity.type
_entity.pdbx_description
1 polymer ?
#
loop_
_entity_poly.entity_id
_entity_poly.type
_entity_poly.pdbx_seq_one_letter_code
_entity_poly.pdbx_strand_id
1 'polypeptide(L)'
;MATVNLTAGVDTVIKAKPGTSINGGAYGSQIGNLIDGLAGIDTLIMDDRYQSGYFTLTATADGILSVTTSSGATTYKNFEKVQFSNGLVNLGTAAIDSIVGTAGADAFLFGLGGNDTIDGGAGADKMYGGLGDDTYILDVATDIASELAGQGTDTIKTALTYSLADTDGAGVNGGNIENLILTGAAAINGTGNALNNVITGNAAVNILNGGLGNDTLDGGLGNDTLIGGLGNDVFVVSAATDIVTELAAQGTDTIKAAITYNLTDTDGAGANGGNVENLILTGAAAINGTGNALNNGIIGNAAVNILTGGLGNDTLDGGLGNDTLIGGLGNDIYVVNVATDIVTELAAQGTDTINAAITYNLTDTDGAGANGGNVENLILTGAAAINGTGNALNNGIIGNAAVNILTGGAGDDYLDGGIGNDTLLGGIGNDTYVVSAITDVITELAGQGTDTIRFQLSYNLADSDGAGVNGGNVENLILTGTLNTTGYGNALNNVITGNSGNNIIKGFGGNDNLNGGLGNDTLSGSAGVDRFIFTTALGATNVDTITDYSVAADTIQIDNAIFTAVGAATGVLAAAQFWTGAAAHDADDRILYNSATGAVSYDADGNGAGAAVQFATVTTNLAMTNAEFFII
;
A
#
# COMPACT_ATOMS: atom_id res chain seq x y z
N MET A 1 64.35 -40.73 -8.99
CA MET A 1 62.93 -41.00 -9.24
C MET A 1 62.40 -41.73 -8.03
N ALA A 2 61.56 -41.09 -7.24
CA ALA A 2 60.84 -41.76 -6.14
C ALA A 2 59.47 -42.14 -6.69
N THR A 3 59.14 -43.43 -6.67
CA THR A 3 57.79 -43.91 -6.94
C THR A 3 56.93 -43.53 -5.74
N VAL A 4 55.90 -42.70 -5.95
CA VAL A 4 54.93 -42.35 -4.92
C VAL A 4 53.77 -43.33 -5.05
N ASN A 5 53.59 -44.20 -4.06
CA ASN A 5 52.47 -45.12 -4.00
C ASN A 5 51.34 -44.44 -3.23
N LEU A 6 50.21 -44.18 -3.89
CA LEU A 6 49.05 -43.54 -3.28
C LEU A 6 48.10 -44.63 -2.75
N THR A 7 47.61 -44.46 -1.53
CA THR A 7 46.68 -45.38 -0.87
C THR A 7 45.36 -44.65 -0.66
N ALA A 8 44.25 -45.24 -1.08
CA ALA A 8 42.93 -44.62 -0.92
C ALA A 8 42.62 -44.34 0.57
N GLY A 9 42.18 -43.12 0.87
CA GLY A 9 41.80 -42.68 2.22
C GLY A 9 42.96 -42.16 3.08
N VAL A 10 44.11 -41.82 2.49
CA VAL A 10 45.27 -41.24 3.19
C VAL A 10 45.67 -39.96 2.48
N ASP A 11 45.73 -38.84 3.19
CA ASP A 11 46.20 -37.55 2.67
C ASP A 11 47.62 -37.68 2.09
N THR A 12 47.78 -37.34 0.81
CA THR A 12 49.06 -37.48 0.10
C THR A 12 49.63 -36.14 -0.36
N VAL A 13 50.97 -36.00 -0.31
CA VAL A 13 51.69 -34.83 -0.81
C VAL A 13 52.58 -35.23 -1.97
N ILE A 14 52.33 -34.66 -3.15
CA ILE A 14 53.08 -34.96 -4.38
C ILE A 14 53.86 -33.73 -4.83
N LYS A 15 55.18 -33.86 -5.00
CA LYS A 15 56.03 -32.80 -5.58
C LYS A 15 56.25 -33.05 -7.08
N ALA A 16 55.83 -32.13 -7.94
CA ALA A 16 55.94 -32.23 -9.38
C ALA A 16 56.80 -31.11 -9.98
N LYS A 17 57.64 -31.45 -10.97
CA LYS A 17 58.34 -30.51 -11.86
C LYS A 17 57.81 -30.65 -13.29
N PRO A 18 57.74 -29.58 -14.11
CA PRO A 18 57.35 -29.71 -15.51
C PRO A 18 58.31 -30.64 -16.26
N GLY A 19 57.77 -31.63 -16.96
CA GLY A 19 58.54 -32.57 -17.79
C GLY A 19 59.05 -33.84 -17.09
N THR A 20 58.72 -34.07 -15.80
CA THR A 20 58.99 -35.38 -15.17
C THR A 20 57.89 -36.39 -15.51
N SER A 21 58.23 -37.44 -16.26
CA SER A 21 57.40 -38.64 -16.36
C SER A 21 57.56 -39.48 -15.09
N ILE A 22 56.45 -39.72 -14.39
CA ILE A 22 56.36 -40.73 -13.33
C ILE A 22 56.02 -42.04 -14.03
N ASN A 23 56.80 -43.11 -13.85
CA ASN A 23 56.56 -44.37 -14.57
C ASN A 23 56.49 -45.55 -13.58
N GLY A 24 55.31 -46.18 -13.55
CA GLY A 24 55.01 -47.58 -13.22
C GLY A 24 55.53 -48.21 -11.91
N GLY A 25 54.59 -48.57 -11.01
CA GLY A 25 54.84 -49.60 -10.01
C GLY A 25 53.74 -49.83 -8.97
N ALA A 26 52.62 -50.43 -9.39
CA ALA A 26 51.55 -51.06 -8.58
C ALA A 26 50.87 -50.19 -7.49
N TYR A 27 49.55 -50.03 -7.65
CA TYR A 27 48.60 -49.19 -6.88
C TYR A 27 48.57 -47.71 -7.34
N GLY A 28 47.62 -47.43 -8.25
CA GLY A 28 47.44 -46.15 -8.94
C GLY A 28 47.54 -46.33 -10.47
N SER A 29 46.41 -46.31 -11.18
CA SER A 29 46.36 -46.55 -12.63
C SER A 29 46.78 -45.31 -13.42
N GLN A 30 48.04 -45.22 -13.84
CA GLN A 30 48.45 -44.29 -14.88
C GLN A 30 47.93 -44.78 -16.25
N ILE A 31 46.90 -44.11 -16.80
CA ILE A 31 46.55 -44.21 -18.21
C ILE A 31 46.97 -42.90 -18.88
N GLY A 32 48.16 -42.87 -19.49
CA GLY A 32 48.69 -41.68 -20.16
C GLY A 32 49.23 -40.62 -19.19
N ASN A 33 49.13 -39.34 -19.56
CA ASN A 33 49.67 -38.21 -18.80
C ASN A 33 48.79 -37.82 -17.59
N LEU A 34 48.14 -38.78 -16.91
CA LEU A 34 47.20 -38.54 -15.80
C LEU A 34 47.84 -38.87 -14.44
N ILE A 35 47.73 -37.96 -13.47
CA ILE A 35 48.09 -38.13 -12.06
C ILE A 35 46.83 -37.87 -11.23
N ASP A 36 46.50 -38.75 -10.28
CA ASP A 36 45.24 -38.73 -9.53
C ASP A 36 45.56 -38.92 -8.04
N GLY A 37 45.12 -37.99 -7.17
CA GLY A 37 45.32 -38.04 -5.71
C GLY A 37 44.50 -39.11 -4.99
N LEU A 38 43.44 -39.64 -5.64
CA LEU A 38 42.44 -40.57 -5.08
C LEU A 38 41.49 -39.88 -4.08
N ALA A 39 41.02 -40.61 -3.06
CA ALA A 39 40.11 -40.08 -2.04
C ALA A 39 40.91 -39.69 -0.79
N GLY A 40 40.66 -38.51 -0.25
CA GLY A 40 41.42 -37.93 0.87
C GLY A 40 41.51 -36.41 0.69
N ILE A 41 42.35 -35.74 1.50
CA ILE A 41 42.76 -34.35 1.23
C ILE A 41 44.19 -34.40 0.69
N ASP A 42 44.34 -34.25 -0.61
CA ASP A 42 45.60 -34.41 -1.32
C ASP A 42 46.20 -33.06 -1.74
N THR A 43 47.53 -32.93 -1.58
CA THR A 43 48.27 -31.71 -1.90
C THR A 43 49.27 -31.92 -3.04
N LEU A 44 49.13 -31.13 -4.11
CA LEU A 44 50.06 -31.06 -5.22
C LEU A 44 51.00 -29.87 -5.05
N ILE A 45 52.30 -30.10 -4.95
CA ILE A 45 53.32 -29.05 -4.86
C ILE A 45 53.99 -28.88 -6.23
N MET A 46 53.89 -27.68 -6.79
CA MET A 46 54.54 -27.24 -8.01
C MET A 46 55.63 -26.20 -7.71
N ASP A 47 56.85 -26.46 -8.19
CA ASP A 47 57.99 -25.56 -7.98
C ASP A 47 57.85 -24.22 -8.76
N ASP A 48 56.94 -24.15 -9.73
CA ASP A 48 56.71 -22.96 -10.56
C ASP A 48 55.75 -21.96 -9.93
N ARG A 49 55.82 -20.70 -10.39
CA ARG A 49 54.84 -19.68 -10.03
C ARG A 49 53.56 -19.89 -10.83
N TYR A 50 52.40 -19.84 -10.18
CA TYR A 50 51.12 -19.81 -10.86
C TYR A 50 51.04 -18.59 -11.80
N GLN A 51 50.69 -18.82 -13.06
CA GLN A 51 50.45 -17.81 -14.08
C GLN A 51 49.18 -18.17 -14.85
N SER A 52 48.17 -17.30 -14.78
CA SER A 52 46.91 -17.45 -15.53
C SER A 52 47.21 -17.61 -17.02
N GLY A 53 46.65 -18.65 -17.64
CA GLY A 53 46.90 -19.03 -19.04
C GLY A 53 48.10 -19.96 -19.27
N TYR A 54 49.04 -20.07 -18.31
CA TYR A 54 50.11 -21.11 -18.33
C TYR A 54 49.67 -22.38 -17.61
N PHE A 55 48.87 -22.21 -16.55
CA PHE A 55 48.15 -23.27 -15.85
C PHE A 55 46.65 -23.02 -16.03
N THR A 56 45.93 -23.98 -16.61
CA THR A 56 44.48 -24.01 -16.52
C THR A 56 44.13 -24.78 -15.24
N LEU A 57 43.32 -24.18 -14.37
CA LEU A 57 42.67 -24.87 -13.26
C LEU A 57 41.20 -24.98 -13.66
N THR A 58 40.70 -26.18 -13.91
CA THR A 58 39.28 -26.39 -14.21
C THR A 58 38.72 -27.25 -13.11
N ALA A 59 37.77 -26.73 -12.35
CA ALA A 59 36.97 -27.51 -11.44
C ALA A 59 35.82 -28.19 -12.20
N THR A 60 35.56 -29.46 -11.90
CA THR A 60 34.33 -30.15 -12.33
C THR A 60 33.45 -30.43 -11.12
N ALA A 61 32.18 -30.79 -11.34
CA ALA A 61 31.20 -31.07 -10.28
C ALA A 61 31.61 -32.14 -9.24
N ASP A 62 32.73 -32.84 -9.47
CA ASP A 62 33.31 -33.87 -8.60
C ASP A 62 34.68 -33.45 -8.00
N GLY A 63 35.03 -32.16 -7.97
CA GLY A 63 36.29 -31.67 -7.36
C GLY A 63 37.57 -31.96 -8.17
N ILE A 64 37.45 -32.27 -9.46
CA ILE A 64 38.61 -32.67 -10.28
C ILE A 64 39.35 -31.43 -10.78
N LEU A 65 40.56 -31.18 -10.26
CA LEU A 65 41.46 -30.16 -10.80
C LEU A 65 42.29 -30.67 -12.00
N SER A 66 41.98 -30.28 -13.24
CA SER A 66 42.90 -30.51 -14.36
C SER A 66 43.97 -29.42 -14.49
N VAL A 67 45.17 -29.58 -13.91
CA VAL A 67 46.29 -28.62 -14.14
C VAL A 67 46.99 -28.88 -15.48
N THR A 68 46.70 -28.12 -16.53
CA THR A 68 47.39 -28.30 -17.84
C THR A 68 48.53 -27.30 -18.01
N THR A 69 49.76 -27.78 -18.25
CA THR A 69 50.92 -26.93 -18.59
C THR A 69 51.08 -26.75 -20.10
N SER A 70 51.50 -25.55 -20.55
CA SER A 70 51.72 -25.24 -21.97
C SER A 70 52.80 -26.08 -22.69
N SER A 71 53.64 -26.83 -21.96
CA SER A 71 54.72 -27.67 -22.52
C SER A 71 54.38 -29.15 -22.71
N GLY A 72 53.14 -29.56 -22.48
CA GLY A 72 52.67 -30.95 -22.62
C GLY A 72 51.59 -31.27 -21.60
N ALA A 73 50.48 -31.86 -22.06
CA ALA A 73 49.28 -32.06 -21.26
C ALA A 73 49.48 -33.17 -20.22
N THR A 74 50.01 -32.84 -19.02
CA THR A 74 49.83 -33.67 -17.83
C THR A 74 48.57 -33.21 -17.14
N THR A 75 47.63 -34.11 -16.89
CA THR A 75 46.39 -33.85 -16.17
C THR A 75 46.56 -34.34 -14.75
N TYR A 76 46.37 -33.45 -13.78
CA TYR A 76 46.23 -33.81 -12.38
C TYR A 76 44.73 -34.01 -12.09
N LYS A 77 44.35 -34.75 -11.06
CA LYS A 77 42.96 -34.99 -10.63
C LYS A 77 42.91 -35.25 -9.13
N ASN A 78 41.79 -34.93 -8.49
CA ASN A 78 41.54 -35.18 -7.06
C ASN A 78 42.68 -34.63 -6.19
N PHE A 79 42.94 -33.32 -6.32
CA PHE A 79 43.85 -32.58 -5.45
C PHE A 79 43.10 -31.36 -4.94
N GLU A 80 42.84 -31.33 -3.65
CA GLU A 80 42.10 -30.27 -2.96
C GLU A 80 43.04 -29.07 -2.70
N LYS A 81 44.35 -29.32 -2.63
CA LYS A 81 45.37 -28.28 -2.42
C LYS A 81 46.43 -28.30 -3.51
N VAL A 82 46.77 -27.12 -4.04
CA VAL A 82 47.90 -26.95 -4.96
C VAL A 82 48.81 -25.85 -4.48
N GLN A 83 50.02 -26.19 -4.10
CA GLN A 83 51.03 -25.22 -3.68
C GLN A 83 51.93 -24.86 -4.86
N PHE A 84 51.92 -23.60 -5.28
CA PHE A 84 52.88 -23.04 -6.23
C PHE A 84 54.00 -22.30 -5.47
N SER A 85 55.11 -21.96 -6.15
CA SER A 85 56.18 -21.19 -5.51
C SER A 85 55.82 -19.73 -5.17
N ASN A 86 54.64 -19.27 -5.60
CA ASN A 86 54.09 -17.95 -5.28
C ASN A 86 52.79 -17.97 -4.45
N GLY A 87 52.35 -19.12 -3.94
CA GLY A 87 51.15 -19.20 -3.08
C GLY A 87 50.44 -20.56 -3.14
N LEU A 88 49.52 -20.78 -2.20
CA LEU A 88 48.63 -21.95 -2.18
C LEU A 88 47.33 -21.65 -2.94
N VAL A 89 46.78 -22.69 -3.57
CA VAL A 89 45.42 -22.76 -4.10
C VAL A 89 44.67 -23.83 -3.32
N ASN A 90 43.57 -23.48 -2.66
CA ASN A 90 42.67 -24.44 -2.00
C ASN A 90 41.33 -24.47 -2.76
N LEU A 91 40.81 -25.66 -3.03
CA LEU A 91 39.62 -25.87 -3.86
C LEU A 91 38.57 -26.68 -3.07
N GLY A 92 37.39 -26.10 -2.93
CA GLY A 92 36.17 -26.77 -2.49
C GLY A 92 35.51 -27.57 -3.62
N THR A 93 34.23 -27.88 -3.44
CA THR A 93 33.40 -28.76 -4.25
C THR A 93 32.08 -28.07 -4.62
N ALA A 94 31.14 -28.80 -5.21
CA ALA A 94 29.78 -28.27 -5.46
C ALA A 94 28.82 -28.51 -4.28
N ALA A 95 29.34 -28.89 -3.11
CA ALA A 95 28.61 -29.10 -1.87
C ALA A 95 29.12 -28.13 -0.81
N ILE A 96 28.41 -28.02 0.32
CA ILE A 96 28.81 -27.16 1.44
C ILE A 96 30.19 -27.56 1.98
N ASP A 97 31.14 -26.63 1.94
CA ASP A 97 32.52 -26.80 2.36
C ASP A 97 32.92 -25.84 3.49
N SER A 98 33.96 -26.24 4.22
CA SER A 98 34.66 -25.39 5.20
C SER A 98 36.14 -25.34 4.83
N ILE A 99 36.56 -24.19 4.32
CA ILE A 99 37.87 -23.97 3.74
C ILE A 99 38.65 -23.06 4.69
N VAL A 100 39.83 -23.49 5.09
CA VAL A 100 40.73 -22.70 5.95
C VAL A 100 42.06 -22.53 5.23
N GLY A 101 42.50 -21.28 5.10
CA GLY A 101 43.78 -20.86 4.57
C GLY A 101 44.93 -21.17 5.51
N THR A 102 46.13 -20.81 5.08
CA THR A 102 47.36 -20.95 5.85
C THR A 102 47.65 -19.67 6.64
N ALA A 103 48.83 -19.59 7.24
CA ALA A 103 49.28 -18.38 7.95
C ALA A 103 50.11 -17.44 7.04
N GLY A 104 50.11 -17.66 5.73
CA GLY A 104 50.75 -16.80 4.75
C GLY A 104 49.81 -16.51 3.59
N ALA A 105 50.18 -15.57 2.72
CA ALA A 105 49.33 -15.13 1.62
C ALA A 105 48.92 -16.27 0.67
N ASP A 106 47.65 -16.64 0.73
CA ASP A 106 46.99 -17.61 -0.12
C ASP A 106 46.41 -16.89 -1.34
N ALA A 107 46.98 -17.22 -2.50
CA ALA A 107 46.63 -16.53 -3.72
C ALA A 107 45.20 -16.84 -4.18
N PHE A 108 44.64 -17.98 -3.77
CA PHE A 108 43.32 -18.44 -4.18
C PHE A 108 42.70 -19.47 -3.20
N LEU A 109 41.57 -19.14 -2.59
CA LEU A 109 40.70 -20.05 -1.84
C LEU A 109 39.34 -20.08 -2.55
N PHE A 110 38.95 -21.21 -3.15
CA PHE A 110 37.71 -21.33 -3.93
C PHE A 110 36.71 -22.27 -3.26
N GLY A 111 35.46 -21.84 -3.02
CA GLY A 111 34.34 -22.68 -2.61
C GLY A 111 33.76 -23.52 -3.75
N LEU A 112 33.53 -22.86 -4.89
CA LEU A 112 32.86 -23.31 -6.12
C LEU A 112 31.33 -23.30 -6.05
N GLY A 113 30.69 -24.21 -5.32
CA GLY A 113 29.26 -24.16 -5.16
C GLY A 113 28.77 -24.87 -3.92
N GLY A 114 27.63 -24.46 -3.39
CA GLY A 114 27.26 -24.77 -2.01
C GLY A 114 27.24 -23.48 -1.19
N ASN A 115 26.90 -23.59 0.08
CA ASN A 115 26.91 -22.46 1.00
C ASN A 115 28.13 -22.63 1.91
N ASP A 116 29.27 -22.15 1.44
CA ASP A 116 30.59 -22.46 1.96
C ASP A 116 31.01 -21.48 3.06
N THR A 117 31.91 -21.92 3.93
CA THR A 117 32.62 -21.01 4.86
C THR A 117 34.09 -21.00 4.53
N ILE A 118 34.61 -19.84 4.13
CA ILE A 118 36.00 -19.64 3.72
C ILE A 118 36.69 -18.71 4.72
N ASP A 119 37.68 -19.25 5.42
CA ASP A 119 38.53 -18.53 6.37
C ASP A 119 39.93 -18.36 5.76
N GLY A 120 40.33 -17.11 5.50
CA GLY A 120 41.65 -16.80 4.94
C GLY A 120 42.80 -17.15 5.90
N GLY A 121 42.54 -17.12 7.20
CA GLY A 121 43.57 -17.16 8.23
C GLY A 121 44.41 -15.89 8.24
N ALA A 122 45.67 -16.01 8.67
CA ALA A 122 46.59 -14.88 8.65
C ALA A 122 47.27 -14.82 7.28
N GLY A 123 47.35 -13.65 6.65
CA GLY A 123 47.98 -13.62 5.34
C GLY A 123 47.65 -12.36 4.57
N ALA A 124 47.46 -12.50 3.27
CA ALA A 124 46.87 -11.47 2.42
C ALA A 124 46.16 -12.29 1.36
N ASP A 125 44.96 -12.72 1.71
CA ASP A 125 44.35 -13.90 1.14
C ASP A 125 43.26 -13.51 0.14
N LYS A 126 43.07 -14.32 -0.90
CA LYS A 126 42.01 -14.10 -1.89
C LYS A 126 41.02 -15.24 -1.86
N MET A 127 39.77 -14.91 -1.55
CA MET A 127 38.69 -15.85 -1.35
C MET A 127 37.61 -15.67 -2.43
N TYR A 128 37.09 -16.78 -2.92
CA TYR A 128 36.10 -16.87 -3.99
C TYR A 128 35.09 -17.95 -3.61
N GLY A 129 33.87 -17.58 -3.27
CA GLY A 129 32.79 -18.45 -2.80
C GLY A 129 32.23 -19.25 -3.95
N GLY A 130 31.66 -18.55 -4.94
CA GLY A 130 31.05 -19.20 -6.10
C GLY A 130 29.54 -19.30 -5.92
N LEU A 131 28.90 -20.36 -6.45
CA LEU A 131 27.44 -20.43 -6.43
C LEU A 131 26.88 -20.89 -5.07
N GLY A 132 26.01 -20.10 -4.46
CA GLY A 132 25.34 -20.39 -3.19
C GLY A 132 25.62 -19.27 -2.19
N ASP A 133 25.07 -19.38 -0.99
CA ASP A 133 25.19 -18.31 0.02
C ASP A 133 26.43 -18.57 0.89
N ASP A 134 27.54 -17.93 0.54
CA ASP A 134 28.86 -18.17 1.12
C ASP A 134 29.18 -17.21 2.28
N THR A 135 30.09 -17.63 3.17
CA THR A 135 30.59 -16.83 4.30
C THR A 135 32.10 -16.72 4.27
N TYR A 136 32.59 -15.49 4.19
CA TYR A 136 34.01 -15.13 4.21
C TYR A 136 34.45 -14.64 5.58
N ILE A 137 35.50 -15.20 6.15
CA ILE A 137 36.12 -14.73 7.39
C ILE A 137 37.40 -13.98 7.05
N LEU A 138 37.41 -12.67 7.34
CA LEU A 138 38.53 -11.77 7.06
C LEU A 138 39.22 -11.37 8.37
N ASP A 139 40.45 -11.82 8.55
CA ASP A 139 41.25 -11.61 9.75
C ASP A 139 42.24 -10.45 9.59
N VAL A 140 42.61 -10.09 8.36
CA VAL A 140 43.49 -8.95 8.10
C VAL A 140 42.96 -8.01 7.02
N ALA A 141 43.35 -6.74 7.08
CA ALA A 141 42.84 -5.70 6.17
C ALA A 141 43.29 -5.88 4.71
N THR A 142 44.20 -6.82 4.43
CA THR A 142 44.67 -7.13 3.07
C THR A 142 43.98 -8.33 2.45
N ASP A 143 43.04 -8.95 3.14
CA ASP A 143 42.23 -10.04 2.59
C ASP A 143 41.22 -9.48 1.60
N ILE A 144 40.90 -10.28 0.58
CA ILE A 144 39.98 -9.93 -0.49
C ILE A 144 38.98 -11.07 -0.64
N ALA A 145 37.70 -10.76 -0.42
CA ALA A 145 36.59 -11.59 -0.86
C ALA A 145 36.08 -11.09 -2.22
N SER A 146 35.81 -12.00 -3.15
CA SER A 146 35.41 -11.68 -4.51
C SER A 146 34.17 -12.48 -4.90
N GLU A 147 33.11 -11.77 -5.29
CA GLU A 147 31.84 -12.36 -5.72
C GLU A 147 31.36 -11.81 -7.07
N LEU A 148 30.81 -12.68 -7.91
CA LEU A 148 30.17 -12.27 -9.16
C LEU A 148 28.66 -12.11 -8.96
N ALA A 149 28.06 -11.24 -9.76
CA ALA A 149 26.62 -11.01 -9.70
C ALA A 149 25.83 -12.29 -9.97
N GLY A 150 24.82 -12.55 -9.12
CA GLY A 150 23.90 -13.69 -9.25
C GLY A 150 24.49 -15.02 -8.78
N GLN A 151 25.54 -14.98 -7.96
CA GLN A 151 26.15 -16.17 -7.39
C GLN A 151 25.55 -16.59 -6.05
N GLY A 152 24.96 -15.69 -5.28
CA GLY A 152 24.32 -16.04 -4.01
C GLY A 152 23.89 -14.80 -3.25
N THR A 153 23.60 -14.97 -1.96
CA THR A 153 23.57 -13.90 -0.96
C THR A 153 24.69 -14.13 0.05
N ASP A 154 25.76 -13.37 -0.09
CA ASP A 154 27.04 -13.70 0.53
C ASP A 154 27.33 -12.83 1.75
N THR A 155 28.16 -13.36 2.66
CA THR A 155 28.43 -12.73 3.97
C THR A 155 29.90 -12.55 4.24
N ILE A 156 30.32 -11.34 4.58
CA ILE A 156 31.62 -11.09 5.22
C ILE A 156 31.46 -11.07 6.73
N LYS A 157 32.32 -11.79 7.43
CA LYS A 157 32.47 -11.78 8.88
C LYS A 157 33.88 -11.33 9.24
N THR A 158 34.00 -10.25 10.01
CA THR A 158 35.32 -9.69 10.30
C THR A 158 35.38 -9.00 11.66
N ALA A 159 36.56 -8.93 12.26
CA ALA A 159 36.84 -8.15 13.47
C ALA A 159 37.50 -6.79 13.14
N LEU A 160 37.37 -6.34 11.89
CA LEU A 160 37.95 -5.12 11.34
C LEU A 160 36.86 -4.13 10.95
N THR A 161 37.21 -2.84 10.91
CA THR A 161 36.38 -1.87 10.17
C THR A 161 36.41 -2.23 8.70
N TYR A 162 35.24 -2.38 8.09
CA TYR A 162 35.11 -2.93 6.74
C TYR A 162 34.06 -2.21 5.89
N SER A 163 34.30 -2.18 4.58
CA SER A 163 33.43 -1.54 3.60
C SER A 163 33.16 -2.50 2.45
N LEU A 164 31.90 -2.90 2.24
CA LEU A 164 31.46 -3.67 1.08
C LEU A 164 31.58 -2.87 -0.22
N ALA A 165 31.63 -1.53 -0.16
CA ALA A 165 31.90 -0.67 -1.31
C ALA A 165 33.35 -0.74 -1.82
N ASP A 166 34.29 -1.31 -1.06
CA ASP A 166 35.71 -1.40 -1.42
C ASP A 166 36.20 -2.84 -1.39
N THR A 167 36.36 -3.43 -2.57
CA THR A 167 36.87 -4.79 -2.71
C THR A 167 37.46 -4.98 -4.11
N ASP A 168 38.66 -4.42 -4.30
CA ASP A 168 39.80 -5.17 -4.89
C ASP A 168 41.02 -4.29 -5.27
N GLY A 169 40.94 -2.96 -5.22
CA GLY A 169 42.02 -2.10 -5.71
C GLY A 169 42.40 -2.32 -7.20
N ALA A 170 41.57 -3.01 -7.97
CA ALA A 170 41.81 -3.41 -9.36
C ALA A 170 40.56 -3.36 -10.28
N GLY A 171 39.44 -2.79 -9.83
CA GLY A 171 38.29 -2.50 -10.69
C GLY A 171 37.48 -3.73 -11.11
N VAL A 172 37.45 -4.80 -10.31
CA VAL A 172 36.61 -5.98 -10.53
C VAL A 172 36.01 -6.51 -9.22
N ASN A 173 34.81 -6.03 -8.89
CA ASN A 173 33.73 -6.71 -8.15
C ASN A 173 34.05 -7.48 -6.84
N GLY A 174 34.13 -6.79 -5.71
CA GLY A 174 33.42 -7.26 -4.51
C GLY A 174 32.21 -6.38 -4.15
N GLY A 175 31.67 -5.68 -5.15
CA GLY A 175 30.39 -4.97 -5.06
C GLY A 175 29.15 -5.86 -5.18
N ASN A 176 29.30 -7.20 -5.06
CA ASN A 176 28.20 -8.18 -5.10
C ASN A 176 28.07 -9.00 -3.82
N ILE A 177 28.58 -8.49 -2.70
CA ILE A 177 28.38 -9.10 -1.37
C ILE A 177 27.31 -8.29 -0.66
N GLU A 178 26.30 -8.96 -0.11
CA GLU A 178 25.13 -8.34 0.51
C GLU A 178 25.30 -8.16 2.02
N ASN A 179 25.91 -9.11 2.72
CA ASN A 179 25.88 -9.13 4.19
C ASN A 179 27.25 -8.83 4.82
N LEU A 180 27.24 -8.07 5.91
CA LEU A 180 28.42 -7.77 6.74
C LEU A 180 28.11 -8.01 8.21
N ILE A 181 28.91 -8.84 8.86
CA ILE A 181 28.83 -9.11 10.31
C ILE A 181 30.14 -8.68 10.97
N LEU A 182 30.06 -7.66 11.81
CA LEU A 182 31.15 -7.21 12.65
C LEU A 182 31.25 -8.10 13.89
N THR A 183 32.47 -8.49 14.25
CA THR A 183 32.75 -9.39 15.37
C THR A 183 33.80 -8.81 16.31
N GLY A 184 34.12 -9.54 17.36
CA GLY A 184 35.05 -9.09 18.39
C GLY A 184 34.43 -8.04 19.32
N ALA A 185 35.28 -7.34 20.06
CA ALA A 185 34.90 -6.38 21.11
C ALA A 185 35.43 -4.96 20.86
N ALA A 186 36.09 -4.73 19.71
CA ALA A 186 36.59 -3.42 19.35
C ALA A 186 35.46 -2.57 18.75
N ALA A 187 35.52 -1.25 18.96
CA ALA A 187 34.68 -0.29 18.25
C ALA A 187 35.16 -0.21 16.79
N ILE A 188 34.44 -0.90 15.91
CA ILE A 188 34.71 -1.01 14.47
C ILE A 188 33.47 -0.60 13.70
N ASN A 189 33.63 -0.26 12.43
CA ASN A 189 32.55 0.30 11.62
C ASN A 189 32.28 -0.56 10.38
N GLY A 190 31.05 -0.49 9.88
CA GLY A 190 30.62 -1.20 8.69
C GLY A 190 30.07 -0.21 7.66
N THR A 191 30.45 -0.39 6.40
CA THR A 191 29.86 0.33 5.27
C THR A 191 29.37 -0.67 4.23
N GLY A 192 28.15 -0.50 3.73
CA GLY A 192 27.58 -1.30 2.65
C GLY A 192 28.08 -0.85 1.27
N ASN A 193 27.39 -1.29 0.22
CA ASN A 193 27.65 -0.96 -1.17
C ASN A 193 26.39 -0.34 -1.81
N ALA A 194 26.08 -0.71 -3.06
CA ALA A 194 24.92 -0.18 -3.77
C ALA A 194 23.76 -1.20 -3.89
N LEU A 195 23.91 -2.35 -3.24
CA LEU A 195 22.92 -3.41 -3.15
C LEU A 195 22.13 -3.27 -1.86
N ASN A 196 21.09 -4.09 -1.72
CA ASN A 196 20.38 -4.22 -0.46
C ASN A 196 21.26 -5.01 0.53
N ASN A 197 21.86 -4.32 1.48
CA ASN A 197 22.79 -4.91 2.44
C ASN A 197 22.14 -5.29 3.77
N VAL A 198 22.64 -6.33 4.41
CA VAL A 198 22.35 -6.62 5.83
C VAL A 198 23.63 -6.45 6.63
N ILE A 199 23.66 -5.43 7.50
CA ILE A 199 24.84 -5.10 8.30
C ILE A 199 24.51 -5.29 9.78
N THR A 200 25.25 -6.18 10.44
CA THR A 200 25.13 -6.44 11.88
C THR A 200 26.41 -6.01 12.60
N GLY A 201 26.26 -5.10 13.55
CA GLY A 201 27.29 -4.62 14.46
C GLY A 201 27.67 -5.66 15.53
N ASN A 202 28.72 -5.35 16.28
CA ASN A 202 29.13 -6.11 17.46
C ASN A 202 28.55 -5.46 18.73
N ALA A 203 29.10 -5.80 19.91
CA ALA A 203 28.61 -5.26 21.18
C ALA A 203 29.29 -3.94 21.62
N ALA A 204 30.15 -3.37 20.77
CA ALA A 204 30.82 -2.09 20.99
C ALA A 204 30.15 -1.01 20.15
N VAL A 205 30.46 0.26 20.43
CA VAL A 205 29.98 1.38 19.62
C VAL A 205 30.43 1.24 18.17
N ASN A 206 29.48 1.16 17.25
CA ASN A 206 29.71 1.03 15.81
C ASN A 206 29.07 2.21 15.06
N ILE A 207 29.66 2.55 13.91
CA ILE A 207 29.01 3.34 12.87
C ILE A 207 28.71 2.39 11.72
N LEU A 208 27.43 2.19 11.41
CA LEU A 208 26.95 1.37 10.31
C LEU A 208 26.35 2.28 9.24
N ASN A 209 26.83 2.20 8.01
CA ASN A 209 26.33 2.96 6.87
C ASN A 209 25.88 2.00 5.76
N GLY A 210 24.60 1.97 5.42
CA GLY A 210 24.03 1.12 4.38
C GLY A 210 24.51 1.51 2.98
N GLY A 211 24.28 2.77 2.59
CA GLY A 211 24.78 3.33 1.35
C GLY A 211 23.67 3.60 0.34
N LEU A 212 23.59 2.79 -0.71
CA LEU A 212 22.44 2.79 -1.62
C LEU A 212 21.79 1.42 -1.55
N GLY A 213 20.50 1.34 -1.80
CA GLY A 213 19.76 0.08 -1.72
C GLY A 213 18.85 0.09 -0.51
N ASN A 214 18.05 -0.96 -0.36
CA ASN A 214 17.16 -1.13 0.78
C ASN A 214 17.90 -1.96 1.83
N ASP A 215 18.54 -1.31 2.77
CA ASP A 215 19.46 -1.89 3.73
C ASP A 215 18.76 -2.30 5.03
N THR A 216 19.34 -3.25 5.75
CA THR A 216 18.95 -3.59 7.13
C THR A 216 20.16 -3.45 8.03
N LEU A 217 20.10 -2.52 8.99
CA LEU A 217 21.18 -2.19 9.90
C LEU A 217 20.79 -2.56 11.33
N ASP A 218 21.51 -3.51 11.93
CA ASP A 218 21.38 -3.87 13.34
C ASP A 218 22.67 -3.47 14.06
N GLY A 219 22.60 -2.43 14.90
CA GLY A 219 23.75 -1.96 15.67
C GLY A 219 24.28 -2.99 16.67
N GLY A 220 23.45 -3.94 17.08
CA GLY A 220 23.75 -4.83 18.19
C GLY A 220 23.58 -4.12 19.53
N LEU A 221 24.48 -4.40 20.46
CA LEU A 221 24.53 -3.68 21.74
C LEU A 221 25.51 -2.53 21.60
N GLY A 222 25.21 -1.38 22.19
CA GLY A 222 26.13 -0.25 22.09
C GLY A 222 25.37 1.06 22.14
N ASN A 223 26.06 2.12 21.76
CA ASN A 223 25.45 3.40 21.43
C ASN A 223 25.81 3.65 19.97
N ASP A 224 25.07 3.02 19.07
CA ASP A 224 25.49 2.90 17.69
C ASP A 224 24.99 4.07 16.85
N THR A 225 25.63 4.32 15.71
CA THR A 225 25.13 5.26 14.70
C THR A 225 24.77 4.47 13.46
N LEU A 226 23.49 4.45 13.11
CA LEU A 226 22.95 3.76 11.94
C LEU A 226 22.59 4.79 10.88
N ILE A 227 23.16 4.67 9.68
CA ILE A 227 22.98 5.59 8.57
C ILE A 227 22.47 4.77 7.39
N GLY A 228 21.20 4.92 7.02
CA GLY A 228 20.57 4.11 5.96
C GLY A 228 21.18 4.46 4.60
N GLY A 229 20.92 5.69 4.16
CA GLY A 229 21.36 6.15 2.85
C GLY A 229 20.18 6.21 1.89
N LEU A 230 20.40 6.04 0.58
CA LEU A 230 19.28 6.06 -0.39
C LEU A 230 18.64 4.69 -0.50
N GLY A 231 17.32 4.62 -0.37
CA GLY A 231 16.53 3.39 -0.45
C GLY A 231 15.63 3.29 0.77
N ASN A 232 14.82 2.23 0.84
CA ASN A 232 13.91 2.01 1.96
C ASN A 232 14.58 1.08 2.97
N ASP A 233 15.12 1.66 4.02
CA ASP A 233 15.99 1.02 4.98
C ASP A 233 15.26 0.56 6.25
N VAL A 234 15.85 -0.41 6.94
CA VAL A 234 15.38 -0.95 8.21
C VAL A 234 16.46 -0.83 9.27
N PHE A 235 16.17 -0.07 10.31
CA PHE A 235 17.04 0.09 11.48
C PHE A 235 16.53 -0.76 12.64
N VAL A 236 17.36 -1.66 13.17
CA VAL A 236 17.07 -2.42 14.39
C VAL A 236 17.73 -1.71 15.56
N VAL A 237 16.90 -1.11 16.41
CA VAL A 237 17.35 -0.31 17.56
C VAL A 237 17.13 -1.08 18.85
N SER A 238 18.22 -1.35 19.56
CA SER A 238 18.22 -2.15 20.79
C SER A 238 18.58 -1.32 22.03
N ALA A 239 19.21 -0.15 21.85
CA ALA A 239 19.52 0.78 22.92
C ALA A 239 18.92 2.17 22.68
N ALA A 240 18.42 2.81 23.74
CA ALA A 240 17.86 4.17 23.67
C ALA A 240 18.90 5.25 23.33
N THR A 241 20.17 4.84 23.24
CA THR A 241 21.33 5.67 22.93
C THR A 241 21.83 5.48 21.50
N ASP A 242 21.19 4.60 20.72
CA ASP A 242 21.45 4.48 19.30
C ASP A 242 20.91 5.71 18.56
N ILE A 243 21.66 6.16 17.55
CA ILE A 243 21.34 7.32 16.71
C ILE A 243 21.06 6.79 15.30
N VAL A 244 19.91 7.16 14.74
CA VAL A 244 19.51 6.84 13.37
C VAL A 244 19.56 8.11 12.52
N THR A 245 20.56 8.19 11.64
CA THR A 245 20.69 9.33 10.73
C THR A 245 19.92 9.05 9.44
N GLU A 246 18.84 9.79 9.23
CA GLU A 246 18.04 9.75 8.01
C GLU A 246 17.86 11.17 7.46
N LEU A 247 18.12 11.39 6.17
CA LEU A 247 17.99 12.69 5.53
C LEU A 247 16.69 12.77 4.73
N ALA A 248 16.22 13.99 4.47
CA ALA A 248 15.02 14.16 3.67
C ALA A 248 15.20 13.56 2.25
N ALA A 249 14.16 12.85 1.79
CA ALA A 249 14.06 12.26 0.46
C ALA A 249 15.10 11.18 0.13
N GLN A 250 15.52 10.39 1.12
CA GLN A 250 16.34 9.20 0.85
C GLN A 250 15.54 7.91 0.73
N GLY A 251 14.32 7.84 1.26
CA GLY A 251 13.48 6.66 1.11
C GLY A 251 12.20 6.73 1.92
N THR A 252 11.65 5.57 2.21
CA THR A 252 10.62 5.36 3.23
C THR A 252 11.12 4.31 4.19
N ASP A 253 11.51 4.75 5.38
CA ASP A 253 12.37 3.97 6.25
C ASP A 253 11.61 3.45 7.47
N THR A 254 12.16 2.41 8.09
CA THR A 254 11.52 1.72 9.23
C THR A 254 12.48 1.53 10.38
N ILE A 255 12.08 1.98 11.57
CA ILE A 255 12.73 1.59 12.82
C ILE A 255 11.97 0.41 13.44
N LYS A 256 12.70 -0.65 13.77
CA LYS A 256 12.25 -1.75 14.63
C LYS A 256 12.87 -1.57 16.00
N ALA A 257 12.06 -1.27 17.01
CA ALA A 257 12.54 -0.99 18.36
C ALA A 257 12.04 -2.04 19.35
N ALA A 258 12.93 -2.54 20.21
CA ALA A 258 12.57 -3.39 21.36
C ALA A 258 12.43 -2.57 22.67
N ILE A 259 12.37 -1.24 22.54
CA ILE A 259 12.35 -0.24 23.60
C ILE A 259 11.30 0.83 23.28
N THR A 260 10.96 1.67 24.27
CA THR A 260 10.18 2.89 23.97
C THR A 260 11.00 3.79 23.05
N TYR A 261 10.41 4.22 21.95
CA TYR A 261 11.13 4.93 20.90
C TYR A 261 10.35 6.15 20.38
N ASN A 262 11.10 7.20 20.05
CA ASN A 262 10.57 8.46 19.56
C ASN A 262 11.29 8.86 18.27
N LEU A 263 10.55 8.94 17.16
CA LEU A 263 11.09 9.30 15.84
C LEU A 263 11.54 10.76 15.76
N THR A 264 11.21 11.62 16.73
CA THR A 264 11.75 12.99 16.79
C THR A 264 13.22 13.07 17.22
N ASP A 265 13.79 12.00 17.74
CA ASP A 265 15.13 11.96 18.38
C ASP A 265 16.17 11.16 17.57
N THR A 266 15.93 10.86 16.30
CA THR A 266 16.79 9.92 15.56
C THR A 266 18.15 10.52 15.18
N ASP A 267 18.28 11.82 14.91
CA ASP A 267 19.50 12.41 14.31
C ASP A 267 20.54 12.95 15.31
N GLY A 268 20.34 12.80 16.62
CA GLY A 268 21.23 13.33 17.65
C GLY A 268 21.35 14.86 17.69
N ALA A 269 20.57 15.60 16.89
CA ALA A 269 20.49 17.06 16.90
C ALA A 269 19.37 17.60 17.80
N GLY A 270 18.51 16.70 18.31
CA GLY A 270 17.41 16.99 19.22
C GLY A 270 16.20 17.64 18.56
N ALA A 271 15.02 17.37 19.12
CA ALA A 271 13.70 18.01 18.98
C ALA A 271 13.14 18.34 17.57
N ASN A 272 13.85 18.10 16.47
CA ASN A 272 13.42 18.52 15.14
C ASN A 272 13.52 17.42 14.07
N GLY A 273 13.16 16.19 14.45
CA GLY A 273 12.42 15.28 13.59
C GLY A 273 13.30 14.44 12.69
N GLY A 274 13.50 13.17 13.06
CA GLY A 274 13.98 12.17 12.13
C GLY A 274 13.19 12.16 10.84
N ASN A 275 13.84 11.85 9.71
CA ASN A 275 13.16 11.68 8.43
C ASN A 275 12.66 10.23 8.24
N VAL A 276 12.44 9.49 9.33
CA VAL A 276 11.94 8.12 9.30
C VAL A 276 10.42 8.13 9.39
N GLU A 277 9.75 7.39 8.52
CA GLU A 277 8.29 7.34 8.44
C GLU A 277 7.70 6.24 9.32
N ASN A 278 8.35 5.07 9.45
CA ASN A 278 7.72 3.92 10.09
C ASN A 278 8.39 3.51 11.40
N LEU A 279 7.58 3.16 12.40
CA LEU A 279 8.01 2.60 13.67
C LEU A 279 7.27 1.29 13.95
N ILE A 280 8.01 0.22 14.22
CA ILE A 280 7.49 -1.07 14.65
C ILE A 280 8.06 -1.39 16.02
N LEU A 281 7.19 -1.47 17.03
CA LEU A 281 7.54 -1.94 18.36
C LEU A 281 7.59 -3.46 18.36
N THR A 282 8.66 -4.02 18.93
CA THR A 282 8.93 -5.45 18.98
C THR A 282 9.08 -5.93 20.42
N GLY A 283 9.21 -7.25 20.59
CA GLY A 283 9.31 -7.85 21.92
C GLY A 283 7.97 -7.92 22.66
N ALA A 284 8.03 -8.18 23.96
CA ALA A 284 6.86 -8.43 24.81
C ALA A 284 6.71 -7.43 25.97
N ALA A 285 7.59 -6.41 26.04
CA ALA A 285 7.52 -5.37 27.06
C ALA A 285 6.45 -4.34 26.69
N ALA A 286 5.79 -3.75 27.69
CA ALA A 286 4.96 -2.57 27.50
C ALA A 286 5.86 -1.36 27.21
N ILE A 287 5.92 -0.97 25.94
CA ILE A 287 6.76 0.11 25.42
C ILE A 287 5.90 1.04 24.57
N ASN A 288 6.34 2.28 24.40
CA ASN A 288 5.56 3.30 23.71
C ASN A 288 6.25 3.73 22.41
N GLY A 289 5.44 4.24 21.49
CA GLY A 289 5.90 4.79 20.22
C GLY A 289 5.49 6.25 20.08
N THR A 290 6.39 7.07 19.55
CA THR A 290 6.09 8.46 19.20
C THR A 290 6.62 8.74 17.81
N GLY A 291 5.77 9.23 16.91
CA GLY A 291 6.12 9.68 15.57
C GLY A 291 6.77 11.05 15.56
N ASN A 292 6.82 11.68 14.40
CA ASN A 292 7.45 12.97 14.15
C ASN A 292 6.46 13.92 13.44
N ALA A 293 6.92 14.68 12.44
CA ALA A 293 6.09 15.63 11.71
C ALA A 293 5.69 15.14 10.31
N LEU A 294 6.10 13.93 9.96
CA LEU A 294 5.79 13.25 8.71
C LEU A 294 4.51 12.41 8.88
N ASN A 295 4.03 11.84 7.77
CA ASN A 295 2.98 10.82 7.85
C ASN A 295 3.61 9.51 8.34
N ASN A 296 3.37 9.16 9.60
CA ASN A 296 3.99 8.01 10.25
C ASN A 296 3.11 6.77 10.25
N GLY A 297 3.74 5.61 10.00
CA GLY A 297 3.14 4.30 10.26
C GLY A 297 3.68 3.73 11.57
N ILE A 298 2.85 3.63 12.61
CA ILE A 298 3.27 3.13 13.94
C ILE A 298 2.51 1.86 14.28
N ILE A 299 3.25 0.76 14.44
CA ILE A 299 2.72 -0.55 14.85
C ILE A 299 3.26 -0.90 16.23
N GLY A 300 2.35 -1.09 17.17
CA GLY A 300 2.59 -1.58 18.52
C GLY A 300 2.92 -3.08 18.57
N ASN A 301 3.32 -3.54 19.74
CA ASN A 301 3.50 -4.96 20.04
C ASN A 301 2.27 -5.53 20.75
N ALA A 302 2.30 -6.79 21.19
CA ALA A 302 1.15 -7.42 21.84
C ALA A 302 0.93 -6.96 23.31
N ALA A 303 1.77 -6.07 23.85
CA ALA A 303 1.61 -5.51 25.19
C ALA A 303 0.86 -4.17 25.13
N VAL A 304 0.48 -3.64 26.29
CA VAL A 304 -0.12 -2.30 26.38
C VAL A 304 0.88 -1.24 25.92
N ASN A 305 0.51 -0.45 24.92
CA ASN A 305 1.31 0.60 24.31
C ASN A 305 0.55 1.94 24.34
N ILE A 306 1.31 3.05 24.43
CA ILE A 306 0.83 4.38 24.07
C ILE A 306 1.52 4.76 22.77
N LEU A 307 0.73 4.98 21.71
CA LEU A 307 1.21 5.39 20.40
C LEU A 307 0.76 6.82 20.14
N THR A 308 1.72 7.72 19.86
CA THR A 308 1.45 9.10 19.46
C THR A 308 1.98 9.34 18.05
N GLY A 309 1.12 9.77 17.13
CA GLY A 309 1.48 10.08 15.74
C GLY A 309 2.31 11.37 15.65
N GLY A 310 1.71 12.51 15.96
CA GLY A 310 2.39 13.80 16.02
C GLY A 310 1.74 14.83 15.10
N LEU A 311 2.48 15.29 14.09
CA LEU A 311 1.91 16.04 12.97
C LEU A 311 1.96 15.12 11.74
N GLY A 312 1.07 15.36 10.77
CA GLY A 312 1.03 14.55 9.56
C GLY A 312 -0.18 13.62 9.60
N ASN A 313 -0.40 12.89 8.52
CA ASN A 313 -1.49 11.92 8.43
C ASN A 313 -0.94 10.56 8.84
N ASP A 314 -1.12 10.20 10.10
CA ASP A 314 -0.53 9.04 10.73
C ASP A 314 -1.44 7.81 10.64
N THR A 315 -0.85 6.62 10.73
CA THR A 315 -1.58 5.36 10.88
C THR A 315 -1.06 4.63 12.11
N LEU A 316 -1.94 4.40 13.08
CA LEU A 316 -1.62 3.82 14.39
C LEU A 316 -2.34 2.48 14.57
N ASP A 317 -1.57 1.41 14.76
CA ASP A 317 -2.09 0.07 15.13
C ASP A 317 -1.47 -0.36 16.45
N GLY A 318 -2.27 -0.43 17.52
CA GLY A 318 -1.81 -0.82 18.85
C GLY A 318 -1.37 -2.28 18.95
N GLY A 319 -1.83 -3.15 18.04
CA GLY A 319 -1.72 -4.59 18.21
C GLY A 319 -2.84 -5.15 19.09
N LEU A 320 -2.56 -6.24 19.83
CA LEU A 320 -3.58 -6.96 20.62
C LEU A 320 -3.69 -6.47 22.08
N GLY A 321 -3.00 -5.38 22.42
CA GLY A 321 -2.94 -4.82 23.77
C GLY A 321 -4.23 -4.10 24.17
N ASN A 322 -4.18 -3.39 25.30
CA ASN A 322 -5.19 -2.39 25.62
C ASN A 322 -4.53 -1.04 25.41
N ASP A 323 -4.56 -0.57 24.18
CA ASP A 323 -3.61 0.47 23.75
C ASP A 323 -4.23 1.86 23.85
N THR A 324 -3.39 2.89 23.86
CA THR A 324 -3.83 4.28 23.71
C THR A 324 -3.25 4.83 22.42
N LEU A 325 -4.12 5.20 21.49
CA LEU A 325 -3.78 5.73 20.18
C LEU A 325 -4.10 7.23 20.15
N ILE A 326 -3.10 8.05 19.84
CA ILE A 326 -3.18 9.52 19.82
C ILE A 326 -2.63 9.99 18.48
N GLY A 327 -3.48 10.38 17.55
CA GLY A 327 -3.08 10.78 16.19
C GLY A 327 -2.29 12.08 16.22
N GLY A 328 -2.94 13.17 16.61
CA GLY A 328 -2.32 14.49 16.65
C GLY A 328 -2.89 15.36 15.55
N LEU A 329 -2.09 16.26 14.95
CA LEU A 329 -2.57 17.11 13.85
C LEU A 329 -2.40 16.42 12.50
N GLY A 330 -3.45 16.40 11.70
CA GLY A 330 -3.49 15.75 10.38
C GLY A 330 -4.68 14.79 10.33
N ASN A 331 -4.87 14.14 9.18
CA ASN A 331 -5.96 13.18 9.02
C ASN A 331 -5.43 11.77 9.30
N ASP A 332 -5.72 11.28 10.49
CA ASP A 332 -5.13 10.07 11.05
C ASP A 332 -6.03 8.85 10.89
N ILE A 333 -5.40 7.67 10.92
CA ILE A 333 -6.06 6.38 10.89
C ILE A 333 -5.72 5.59 12.15
N TYR A 334 -6.74 5.22 12.90
CA TYR A 334 -6.64 4.38 14.09
C TYR A 334 -7.13 2.97 13.78
N VAL A 335 -6.27 1.95 13.92
CA VAL A 335 -6.66 0.54 13.82
C VAL A 335 -7.07 0.05 15.20
N VAL A 336 -8.36 -0.18 15.38
CA VAL A 336 -8.93 -0.66 16.65
C VAL A 336 -9.39 -2.10 16.52
N ASN A 337 -8.69 -3.00 17.21
CA ASN A 337 -8.95 -4.42 17.13
C ASN A 337 -9.31 -5.03 18.50
N VAL A 338 -9.10 -4.29 19.61
CA VAL A 338 -9.53 -4.67 20.96
C VAL A 338 -10.51 -3.63 21.51
N ALA A 339 -11.57 -4.10 22.18
CA ALA A 339 -12.62 -3.22 22.75
C ALA A 339 -12.16 -2.36 23.93
N THR A 340 -10.89 -2.46 24.31
CA THR A 340 -10.27 -1.71 25.40
C THR A 340 -9.18 -0.77 24.91
N ASP A 341 -9.07 -0.61 23.59
CA ASP A 341 -8.20 0.41 23.00
C ASP A 341 -8.88 1.78 23.15
N ILE A 342 -8.08 2.76 23.57
CA ILE A 342 -8.48 4.14 23.77
C ILE A 342 -7.99 4.97 22.58
N VAL A 343 -8.92 5.64 21.88
CA VAL A 343 -8.57 6.67 20.88
C VAL A 343 -8.71 8.05 21.51
N THR A 344 -7.66 8.86 21.44
CA THR A 344 -7.66 10.25 21.91
C THR A 344 -7.55 11.20 20.72
N GLU A 345 -8.64 11.94 20.46
CA GLU A 345 -8.73 12.91 19.38
C GLU A 345 -9.23 14.26 19.93
N LEU A 346 -8.52 15.36 19.65
CA LEU A 346 -8.94 16.69 20.08
C LEU A 346 -9.68 17.42 18.95
N ALA A 347 -10.49 18.40 19.32
CA ALA A 347 -11.21 19.18 18.33
C ALA A 347 -10.23 19.94 17.41
N ALA A 348 -10.55 19.97 16.11
CA ALA A 348 -9.82 20.70 15.07
C ALA A 348 -8.38 20.22 14.84
N GLN A 349 -8.11 18.93 15.01
CA GLN A 349 -6.83 18.35 14.63
C GLN A 349 -6.81 17.69 13.25
N GLY A 350 -7.96 17.34 12.69
CA GLY A 350 -8.00 16.70 11.39
C GLY A 350 -9.41 16.28 10.98
N THR A 351 -9.45 15.37 10.02
CA THR A 351 -10.61 14.53 9.72
C THR A 351 -10.15 13.09 9.79
N ASP A 352 -10.50 12.42 10.86
CA ASP A 352 -9.84 11.19 11.28
C ASP A 352 -10.72 9.97 11.03
N THR A 353 -10.09 8.79 11.01
CA THR A 353 -10.77 7.52 10.70
C THR A 353 -10.41 6.44 11.71
N ILE A 354 -11.43 5.78 12.25
CA ILE A 354 -11.28 4.52 12.97
C ILE A 354 -11.56 3.35 12.02
N ASN A 355 -10.57 2.49 11.83
CA ASN A 355 -10.73 1.18 11.22
C ASN A 355 -10.96 0.14 12.32
N ALA A 356 -12.21 -0.27 12.53
CA ALA A 356 -12.59 -1.16 13.62
C ALA A 356 -12.78 -2.60 13.13
N ALA A 357 -12.12 -3.57 13.75
CA ALA A 357 -12.40 -5.01 13.55
C ALA A 357 -13.45 -5.57 14.55
N ILE A 358 -14.04 -4.68 15.35
CA ILE A 358 -14.99 -4.95 16.43
C ILE A 358 -16.20 -4.01 16.31
N THR A 359 -17.26 -4.29 17.08
CA THR A 359 -18.32 -3.28 17.26
C THR A 359 -17.73 -2.07 17.95
N TYR A 360 -17.91 -0.89 17.36
CA TYR A 360 -17.27 0.33 17.84
C TYR A 360 -18.24 1.51 17.87
N ASN A 361 -18.02 2.38 18.85
CA ASN A 361 -18.84 3.55 19.10
C ASN A 361 -17.94 4.78 19.24
N LEU A 362 -18.09 5.76 18.34
CA LEU A 362 -17.32 7.01 18.36
C LEU A 362 -17.68 7.90 19.56
N THR A 363 -18.77 7.60 20.29
CA THR A 363 -19.05 8.22 21.60
C THR A 363 -18.38 7.52 22.77
N ASP A 364 -17.69 6.38 22.58
CA ASP A 364 -17.14 5.62 23.70
C ASP A 364 -16.06 6.40 24.44
N THR A 365 -16.36 6.66 25.72
CA THR A 365 -15.63 7.50 26.68
C THR A 365 -14.94 6.62 27.72
N ASP A 366 -14.01 5.77 27.32
CA ASP A 366 -13.50 4.70 28.20
C ASP A 366 -12.41 5.11 29.22
N GLY A 367 -12.32 6.40 29.59
CA GLY A 367 -11.60 6.68 30.85
C GLY A 367 -11.43 8.12 31.33
N ALA A 368 -11.50 9.14 30.47
CA ALA A 368 -11.20 10.51 30.91
C ALA A 368 -11.88 11.63 30.09
N GLY A 369 -13.17 11.50 29.77
CA GLY A 369 -14.01 12.66 29.47
C GLY A 369 -13.65 13.56 28.29
N ALA A 370 -12.80 13.12 27.34
CA ALA A 370 -12.52 13.82 26.07
C ALA A 370 -11.93 12.89 24.99
N ASN A 371 -12.42 11.65 24.87
CA ASN A 371 -11.80 10.59 24.06
C ASN A 371 -12.77 10.11 22.96
N GLY A 372 -12.27 9.85 21.74
CA GLY A 372 -13.01 9.36 20.56
C GLY A 372 -14.07 10.29 19.94
N GLY A 373 -14.67 11.17 20.74
CA GLY A 373 -15.82 11.99 20.36
C GLY A 373 -15.56 13.09 19.32
N ASN A 374 -14.32 13.25 18.86
CA ASN A 374 -13.97 14.17 17.78
C ASN A 374 -13.57 13.45 16.48
N VAL A 375 -13.64 12.11 16.41
CA VAL A 375 -13.38 11.40 15.16
C VAL A 375 -14.61 11.44 14.27
N GLU A 376 -14.42 11.72 12.98
CA GLU A 376 -15.50 11.84 12.00
C GLU A 376 -15.83 10.51 11.33
N ASN A 377 -14.85 9.66 11.01
CA ASN A 377 -15.09 8.48 10.18
C ASN A 377 -14.93 7.16 10.93
N LEU A 378 -15.81 6.20 10.65
CA LEU A 378 -15.75 4.84 11.15
C LEU A 378 -15.90 3.85 9.98
N ILE A 379 -14.90 2.99 9.80
CA ILE A 379 -14.93 1.90 8.83
C ILE A 379 -14.89 0.58 9.58
N LEU A 380 -15.94 -0.22 9.43
CA LEU A 380 -16.00 -1.58 9.95
C LEU A 380 -15.22 -2.51 9.01
N THR A 381 -14.29 -3.25 9.56
CA THR A 381 -13.42 -4.18 8.82
C THR A 381 -13.72 -5.63 9.18
N GLY A 382 -13.06 -6.57 8.50
CA GLY A 382 -13.27 -8.00 8.71
C GLY A 382 -14.62 -8.51 8.18
N ALA A 383 -15.00 -9.71 8.64
CA ALA A 383 -16.18 -10.42 8.14
C ALA A 383 -17.23 -10.74 9.22
N ALA A 384 -17.00 -10.28 10.46
CA ALA A 384 -17.94 -10.48 11.55
C ALA A 384 -19.12 -9.51 11.44
N ALA A 385 -20.30 -9.93 11.90
CA ALA A 385 -21.45 -9.05 12.09
C ALA A 385 -21.18 -8.15 13.31
N ILE A 386 -20.62 -6.97 13.04
CA ILE A 386 -20.27 -5.93 14.00
C ILE A 386 -21.08 -4.67 13.70
N ASN A 387 -21.18 -3.76 14.66
CA ASN A 387 -22.00 -2.55 14.54
C ASN A 387 -21.14 -1.29 14.67
N GLY A 388 -21.64 -0.20 14.10
CA GLY A 388 -21.01 1.11 14.17
C GLY A 388 -21.96 2.13 14.79
N THR A 389 -21.43 3.00 15.63
CA THR A 389 -22.18 4.14 16.19
C THR A 389 -21.30 5.39 16.08
N GLY A 390 -21.83 6.45 15.48
CA GLY A 390 -21.19 7.76 15.38
C GLY A 390 -21.38 8.58 16.65
N ASN A 391 -21.07 9.87 16.58
CA ASN A 391 -21.12 10.83 17.67
C ASN A 391 -22.04 12.03 17.34
N ALA A 392 -21.66 13.25 17.69
CA ALA A 392 -22.46 14.46 17.46
C ALA A 392 -21.93 15.33 16.31
N LEU A 393 -20.91 14.84 15.61
CA LEU A 393 -20.32 15.44 14.41
C LEU A 393 -20.98 14.83 13.17
N ASN A 394 -20.68 15.41 12.01
CA ASN A 394 -21.04 14.78 10.74
C ASN A 394 -20.15 13.55 10.52
N ASN A 395 -20.70 12.36 10.69
CA ASN A 395 -19.95 11.12 10.64
C ASN A 395 -20.03 10.40 9.28
N GLY A 396 -18.91 9.84 8.84
CA GLY A 396 -18.86 8.89 7.73
C GLY A 396 -18.74 7.46 8.25
N ILE A 397 -19.80 6.67 8.19
CA ILE A 397 -19.82 5.29 8.70
C ILE A 397 -20.00 4.31 7.55
N ILE A 398 -19.01 3.43 7.36
CA ILE A 398 -19.02 2.37 6.34
C ILE A 398 -19.01 1.01 7.04
N GLY A 399 -20.03 0.21 6.77
CA GLY A 399 -20.18 -1.18 7.20
C GLY A 399 -19.28 -2.15 6.45
N ASN A 400 -19.22 -3.39 6.92
CA ASN A 400 -18.54 -4.48 6.24
C ASN A 400 -19.53 -5.32 5.42
N ALA A 401 -19.10 -6.48 4.93
CA ALA A 401 -19.97 -7.33 4.12
C ALA A 401 -21.00 -8.14 4.93
N ALA A 402 -20.95 -8.10 6.27
CA ALA A 402 -21.88 -8.79 7.15
C ALA A 402 -23.13 -7.94 7.41
N VAL A 403 -24.06 -8.46 8.20
CA VAL A 403 -25.21 -7.68 8.67
C VAL A 403 -24.75 -6.75 9.79
N ASN A 404 -24.84 -5.45 9.56
CA ASN A 404 -24.46 -4.39 10.49
C ASN A 404 -25.67 -3.57 10.94
N ILE A 405 -25.59 -3.02 12.15
CA ILE A 405 -26.42 -1.91 12.60
C ILE A 405 -25.50 -0.68 12.64
N LEU A 406 -25.81 0.32 11.84
CA LEU A 406 -25.09 1.60 11.79
C LEU A 406 -26.00 2.70 12.35
N THR A 407 -25.48 3.47 13.30
CA THR A 407 -26.19 4.62 13.89
C THR A 407 -25.31 5.86 13.75
N GLY A 408 -25.77 6.91 13.06
CA GLY A 408 -25.04 8.16 12.86
C GLY A 408 -24.95 8.98 14.15
N GLY A 409 -26.10 9.36 14.70
CA GLY A 409 -26.19 10.07 15.97
C GLY A 409 -26.79 11.47 15.78
N ALA A 410 -25.97 12.50 15.92
CA ALA A 410 -26.36 13.86 15.53
C ALA A 410 -25.29 14.43 14.59
N GLY A 411 -25.67 15.34 13.72
CA GLY A 411 -24.82 15.78 12.61
C GLY A 411 -25.42 15.30 11.28
N ASP A 412 -24.92 15.85 10.17
CA ASP A 412 -25.31 15.38 8.84
C ASP A 412 -24.44 14.15 8.49
N ASP A 413 -24.95 12.94 8.72
CA ASP A 413 -24.20 11.69 8.65
C ASP A 413 -24.27 11.03 7.26
N TYR A 414 -23.22 10.27 6.91
CA TYR A 414 -23.17 9.41 5.73
C TYR A 414 -23.05 7.95 6.18
N LEU A 415 -24.05 7.13 5.87
CA LEU A 415 -24.12 5.73 6.27
C LEU A 415 -24.16 4.81 5.04
N ASP A 416 -23.14 3.97 4.86
CA ASP A 416 -23.10 2.90 3.86
C ASP A 416 -23.05 1.54 4.57
N GLY A 417 -24.12 0.75 4.47
CA GLY A 417 -24.19 -0.57 5.11
C GLY A 417 -23.26 -1.61 4.50
N GLY A 418 -22.85 -1.43 3.24
CA GLY A 418 -22.21 -2.49 2.47
C GLY A 418 -23.24 -3.49 1.90
N ILE A 419 -22.80 -4.70 1.56
CA ILE A 419 -23.65 -5.68 0.83
C ILE A 419 -24.63 -6.46 1.74
N GLY A 420 -24.57 -6.24 3.06
CA GLY A 420 -25.34 -6.96 4.05
C GLY A 420 -26.84 -6.69 3.95
N ASN A 421 -27.60 -7.17 4.93
CA ASN A 421 -28.98 -6.73 5.14
C ASN A 421 -28.95 -5.82 6.36
N ASP A 422 -28.59 -4.57 6.14
CA ASP A 422 -28.12 -3.71 7.21
C ASP A 422 -29.26 -2.91 7.82
N THR A 423 -29.05 -2.37 9.02
CA THR A 423 -29.97 -1.40 9.62
C THR A 423 -29.26 -0.07 9.76
N LEU A 424 -29.76 0.97 9.11
CA LEU A 424 -29.15 2.30 9.07
C LEU A 424 -30.04 3.31 9.79
N LEU A 425 -29.52 3.94 10.84
CA LEU A 425 -30.20 4.97 11.64
C LEU A 425 -29.36 6.24 11.55
N GLY A 426 -29.83 7.27 10.84
CA GLY A 426 -29.14 8.55 10.70
C GLY A 426 -29.13 9.29 12.04
N GLY A 427 -30.30 9.69 12.51
CA GLY A 427 -30.43 10.41 13.76
C GLY A 427 -30.76 11.88 13.49
N ILE A 428 -30.23 12.82 14.29
CA ILE A 428 -30.55 14.25 14.12
C ILE A 428 -29.57 14.88 13.12
N GLY A 429 -30.08 15.38 12.00
CA GLY A 429 -29.30 16.04 10.95
C GLY A 429 -29.83 15.63 9.59
N ASN A 430 -29.23 16.13 8.52
CA ASN A 430 -29.60 15.77 7.16
C ASN A 430 -28.71 14.62 6.71
N ASP A 431 -29.19 13.40 6.91
CA ASP A 431 -28.40 12.20 6.74
C ASP A 431 -28.49 11.65 5.32
N THR A 432 -27.45 10.94 4.91
CA THR A 432 -27.38 10.24 3.62
C THR A 432 -27.19 8.75 3.84
N TYR A 433 -28.17 7.97 3.41
CA TYR A 433 -28.16 6.52 3.41
C TYR A 433 -27.75 5.98 2.05
N VAL A 434 -26.65 5.25 1.97
CA VAL A 434 -26.26 4.47 0.80
C VAL A 434 -26.75 3.05 0.97
N VAL A 435 -27.78 2.74 0.19
CA VAL A 435 -28.40 1.42 0.18
C VAL A 435 -27.70 0.58 -0.86
N SER A 436 -27.40 -0.67 -0.52
CA SER A 436 -26.71 -1.61 -1.40
C SER A 436 -27.55 -2.87 -1.60
N ALA A 437 -28.38 -3.22 -0.62
CA ALA A 437 -29.40 -4.25 -0.75
C ALA A 437 -30.81 -3.67 -0.51
N ILE A 438 -31.79 -4.10 -1.32
CA ILE A 438 -33.21 -3.72 -1.08
C ILE A 438 -33.73 -4.29 0.25
N THR A 439 -32.96 -5.11 0.93
CA THR A 439 -33.27 -5.70 2.24
C THR A 439 -32.71 -4.90 3.40
N ASP A 440 -31.95 -3.83 3.14
CA ASP A 440 -31.52 -2.87 4.15
C ASP A 440 -32.74 -2.20 4.78
N VAL A 441 -32.63 -1.86 6.06
CA VAL A 441 -33.67 -1.21 6.85
C VAL A 441 -33.15 0.15 7.28
N ILE A 442 -33.71 1.21 6.70
CA ILE A 442 -33.45 2.57 7.19
C ILE A 442 -34.34 2.82 8.42
N THR A 443 -34.03 3.72 9.32
CA THR A 443 -34.96 4.10 10.40
C THR A 443 -34.80 5.57 10.68
N GLU A 444 -35.85 6.31 10.31
CA GLU A 444 -35.90 7.77 10.40
C GLU A 444 -37.12 8.20 11.21
N LEU A 445 -36.95 9.14 12.15
CA LEU A 445 -38.07 9.67 12.93
C LEU A 445 -38.46 11.06 12.43
N ALA A 446 -39.75 11.38 12.57
CA ALA A 446 -40.25 12.68 12.17
C ALA A 446 -39.52 13.82 12.90
N GLY A 447 -39.00 14.78 12.12
CA GLY A 447 -38.40 16.01 12.63
C GLY A 447 -36.93 15.88 13.03
N GLN A 448 -36.22 14.84 12.59
CA GLN A 448 -34.78 14.72 12.82
C GLN A 448 -33.92 15.37 11.73
N GLY A 449 -34.44 15.60 10.53
CA GLY A 449 -33.77 16.42 9.51
C GLY A 449 -34.45 16.35 8.16
N THR A 450 -33.68 16.52 7.09
CA THR A 450 -34.09 16.27 5.71
C THR A 450 -33.14 15.27 5.08
N ASP A 451 -33.59 14.03 4.95
CA ASP A 451 -32.69 12.91 4.73
C ASP A 451 -32.71 12.44 3.28
N THR A 452 -31.65 11.72 2.88
CA THR A 452 -31.44 11.30 1.50
C THR A 452 -31.12 9.83 1.40
N ILE A 453 -31.87 9.10 0.58
CA ILE A 453 -31.53 7.74 0.16
C ILE A 453 -30.86 7.77 -1.19
N ARG A 454 -29.72 7.08 -1.30
CA ARG A 454 -29.03 6.81 -2.55
C ARG A 454 -29.12 5.32 -2.85
N PHE A 455 -29.71 4.96 -4.00
CA PHE A 455 -29.84 3.57 -4.38
C PHE A 455 -29.73 3.35 -5.90
N GLN A 456 -29.30 2.18 -6.31
CA GLN A 456 -29.13 1.83 -7.73
C GLN A 456 -30.33 1.11 -8.35
N LEU A 457 -31.29 0.65 -7.54
CA LEU A 457 -32.51 -0.03 -8.00
C LEU A 457 -33.75 0.80 -7.64
N SER A 458 -34.92 0.33 -8.07
CA SER A 458 -36.19 0.94 -7.72
C SER A 458 -36.39 0.99 -6.19
N TYR A 459 -36.90 2.12 -5.69
CA TYR A 459 -37.08 2.37 -4.26
C TYR A 459 -38.40 3.08 -3.96
N ASN A 460 -38.97 2.83 -2.78
CA ASN A 460 -40.21 3.45 -2.32
C ASN A 460 -40.03 4.08 -0.93
N LEU A 461 -40.15 5.41 -0.84
CA LEU A 461 -40.06 6.16 0.42
C LEU A 461 -41.29 5.95 1.32
N ALA A 462 -42.46 5.57 0.79
CA ALA A 462 -43.71 5.49 1.55
C ALA A 462 -43.87 4.25 2.43
N ASP A 463 -43.01 3.24 2.31
CA ASP A 463 -43.15 2.01 3.11
C ASP A 463 -42.86 2.29 4.60
N SER A 464 -43.92 2.25 5.40
CA SER A 464 -43.98 2.84 6.74
C SER A 464 -44.63 1.99 7.85
N ASP A 465 -44.93 0.68 7.69
CA ASP A 465 -45.14 -0.26 8.85
C ASP A 465 -45.19 -1.81 8.64
N GLY A 466 -44.74 -2.43 7.54
CA GLY A 466 -45.09 -3.84 7.27
C GLY A 466 -44.24 -4.97 7.89
N ALA A 467 -43.04 -5.19 7.32
CA ALA A 467 -42.10 -6.29 7.60
C ALA A 467 -40.89 -6.27 6.62
N GLY A 468 -40.26 -5.11 6.43
CA GLY A 468 -39.07 -4.97 5.58
C GLY A 468 -39.01 -3.61 4.86
N VAL A 469 -37.95 -2.85 5.16
CA VAL A 469 -37.51 -1.55 4.61
C VAL A 469 -38.33 -0.32 5.04
N ASN A 470 -37.73 0.50 5.91
CA ASN A 470 -38.35 1.61 6.65
C ASN A 470 -37.78 2.96 6.19
N GLY A 471 -38.46 3.67 5.28
CA GLY A 471 -38.04 5.00 4.80
C GLY A 471 -39.07 6.11 5.05
N GLY A 472 -40.12 5.83 5.81
CA GLY A 472 -41.36 6.61 5.84
C GLY A 472 -41.25 8.10 6.18
N ASN A 473 -40.16 8.55 6.81
CA ASN A 473 -39.90 9.94 7.14
C ASN A 473 -38.75 10.55 6.33
N VAL A 474 -38.24 9.86 5.30
CA VAL A 474 -37.17 10.39 4.44
C VAL A 474 -37.77 11.21 3.31
N GLU A 475 -37.19 12.38 3.04
CA GLU A 475 -37.67 13.32 2.03
C GLU A 475 -37.04 13.10 0.65
N ASN A 476 -35.75 12.76 0.58
CA ASN A 476 -35.02 12.77 -0.68
C ASN A 476 -34.66 11.36 -1.17
N LEU A 477 -34.78 11.14 -2.47
CA LEU A 477 -34.35 9.93 -3.15
C LEU A 477 -33.48 10.28 -4.37
N ILE A 478 -32.29 9.70 -4.43
CA ILE A 478 -31.40 9.78 -5.58
C ILE A 478 -31.22 8.37 -6.14
N LEU A 479 -31.74 8.15 -7.34
CA LEU A 479 -31.48 6.95 -8.11
C LEU A 479 -30.12 7.12 -8.79
N THR A 480 -29.29 6.08 -8.70
CA THR A 480 -27.92 6.06 -9.25
C THR A 480 -27.78 4.98 -10.32
N GLY A 481 -26.64 4.95 -11.01
CA GLY A 481 -26.38 3.99 -12.08
C GLY A 481 -27.07 4.35 -13.39
N THR A 482 -27.33 3.33 -14.22
CA THR A 482 -27.87 3.54 -15.58
C THR A 482 -29.08 2.66 -15.88
N LEU A 483 -29.63 1.98 -14.87
CA LEU A 483 -30.76 1.07 -15.04
C LEU A 483 -32.06 1.87 -15.09
N ASN A 484 -33.02 1.37 -15.87
CA ASN A 484 -34.39 1.84 -15.82
C ASN A 484 -34.98 1.47 -14.46
N THR A 485 -35.25 2.46 -13.62
CA THR A 485 -35.67 2.26 -12.22
C THR A 485 -36.94 3.03 -11.91
N THR A 486 -37.52 2.78 -10.74
CA THR A 486 -38.71 3.47 -10.28
C THR A 486 -38.48 4.07 -8.91
N GLY A 487 -38.67 5.38 -8.78
CA GLY A 487 -38.64 6.10 -7.52
C GLY A 487 -40.06 6.47 -7.10
N TYR A 488 -40.45 6.04 -5.90
CA TYR A 488 -41.70 6.46 -5.28
C TYR A 488 -41.41 7.34 -4.06
N GLY A 489 -42.08 8.49 -3.98
CA GLY A 489 -42.11 9.37 -2.83
C GLY A 489 -43.01 8.85 -1.71
N ASN A 490 -43.44 9.73 -0.82
CA ASN A 490 -44.33 9.45 0.30
C ASN A 490 -45.38 10.57 0.45
N ALA A 491 -45.79 10.92 1.67
CA ALA A 491 -46.77 11.99 1.90
C ALA A 491 -46.11 13.33 2.27
N LEU A 492 -44.77 13.38 2.28
CA LEU A 492 -43.95 14.56 2.57
C LEU A 492 -43.60 15.29 1.28
N ASN A 493 -42.99 16.48 1.39
CA ASN A 493 -42.44 17.16 0.23
C ASN A 493 -41.15 16.45 -0.19
N ASN A 494 -41.17 15.67 -1.27
CA ASN A 494 -40.03 14.88 -1.68
C ASN A 494 -39.13 15.59 -2.69
N VAL A 495 -37.83 15.31 -2.66
CA VAL A 495 -36.91 15.60 -3.77
C VAL A 495 -36.46 14.27 -4.38
N ILE A 496 -36.91 13.99 -5.59
CA ILE A 496 -36.59 12.73 -6.27
C ILE A 496 -35.81 13.05 -7.55
N THR A 497 -34.57 12.56 -7.61
CA THR A 497 -33.70 12.68 -8.78
C THR A 497 -33.45 11.29 -9.37
N GLY A 498 -33.78 11.14 -10.65
CA GLY A 498 -33.50 9.95 -11.42
C GLY A 498 -32.04 9.80 -11.85
N ASN A 499 -31.77 8.68 -12.51
CA ASN A 499 -30.46 8.32 -13.04
C ASN A 499 -30.39 8.56 -14.56
N SER A 500 -29.49 7.87 -15.27
CA SER A 500 -29.38 8.03 -16.73
C SER A 500 -30.21 7.04 -17.57
N GLY A 501 -30.99 6.18 -16.91
CA GLY A 501 -31.92 5.26 -17.55
C GLY A 501 -33.33 5.83 -17.55
N ASN A 502 -34.26 5.19 -18.27
CA ASN A 502 -35.65 5.64 -18.30
C ASN A 502 -36.32 5.32 -16.96
N ASN A 503 -36.62 6.36 -16.18
CA ASN A 503 -37.11 6.27 -14.83
C ASN A 503 -38.63 6.47 -14.77
N ILE A 504 -39.27 5.84 -13.79
CA ILE A 504 -40.64 6.17 -13.40
C ILE A 504 -40.55 6.84 -12.04
N ILE A 505 -40.98 8.09 -11.92
CA ILE A 505 -40.91 8.86 -10.68
C ILE A 505 -42.32 9.30 -10.28
N LYS A 506 -42.73 8.99 -9.05
CA LYS A 506 -44.03 9.39 -8.49
C LYS A 506 -43.84 10.07 -7.14
N GLY A 507 -44.24 11.32 -7.02
CA GLY A 507 -44.16 12.10 -5.77
C GLY A 507 -45.16 11.63 -4.70
N PHE A 508 -46.39 11.33 -5.14
CA PHE A 508 -47.55 10.95 -4.32
C PHE A 508 -48.23 12.12 -3.61
N GLY A 509 -47.92 12.41 -2.35
CA GLY A 509 -48.55 13.51 -1.62
C GLY A 509 -47.48 14.44 -1.08
N GLY A 510 -47.74 15.73 -1.06
CA GLY A 510 -46.72 16.72 -0.69
C GLY A 510 -46.52 17.71 -1.83
N ASN A 511 -45.54 18.59 -1.73
CA ASN A 511 -45.15 19.48 -2.84
C ASN A 511 -43.79 19.00 -3.35
N ASP A 512 -43.79 18.21 -4.41
CA ASP A 512 -42.63 17.40 -4.78
C ASP A 512 -41.74 18.10 -5.83
N ASN A 513 -40.44 17.85 -5.74
CA ASN A 513 -39.44 18.26 -6.72
C ASN A 513 -38.94 17.02 -7.47
N LEU A 514 -39.36 16.85 -8.71
CA LEU A 514 -39.11 15.65 -9.50
C LEU A 514 -38.19 15.97 -10.69
N ASN A 515 -37.02 15.37 -10.72
CA ASN A 515 -36.06 15.47 -11.81
C ASN A 515 -35.83 14.08 -12.41
N GLY A 516 -36.20 13.87 -13.68
CA GLY A 516 -36.02 12.58 -14.37
C GLY A 516 -34.56 12.19 -14.56
N GLY A 517 -33.68 13.18 -14.74
CA GLY A 517 -32.29 12.95 -15.11
C GLY A 517 -32.13 12.88 -16.63
N LEU A 518 -31.37 11.88 -17.11
CA LEU A 518 -31.26 11.60 -18.54
C LEU A 518 -32.10 10.36 -18.85
N GLY A 519 -32.75 10.34 -20.01
CA GLY A 519 -33.57 9.23 -20.44
C GLY A 519 -34.97 9.70 -20.81
N ASN A 520 -35.83 8.78 -21.22
CA ASN A 520 -37.23 9.12 -21.42
C ASN A 520 -37.98 8.75 -20.13
N ASP A 521 -38.15 9.73 -19.25
CA ASP A 521 -38.69 9.49 -17.92
C ASP A 521 -40.21 9.64 -17.89
N THR A 522 -40.85 8.99 -16.92
CA THR A 522 -42.29 9.12 -16.64
C THR A 522 -42.45 9.72 -15.26
N LEU A 523 -42.92 10.97 -15.19
CA LEU A 523 -43.04 11.75 -13.97
C LEU A 523 -44.52 11.91 -13.59
N SER A 524 -44.80 11.84 -12.29
CA SER A 524 -46.12 12.06 -11.71
C SER A 524 -45.98 12.77 -10.37
N GLY A 525 -46.49 13.99 -10.27
CA GLY A 525 -46.50 14.75 -9.01
C GLY A 525 -47.56 14.21 -8.05
N SER A 526 -48.72 13.85 -8.60
CA SER A 526 -49.93 13.41 -7.91
C SER A 526 -50.60 14.54 -7.13
N ALA A 527 -50.63 14.50 -5.81
CA ALA A 527 -51.38 15.46 -4.99
C ALA A 527 -50.42 16.47 -4.37
N GLY A 528 -50.44 17.69 -4.87
CA GLY A 528 -49.44 18.66 -4.46
C GLY A 528 -49.43 19.92 -5.27
N VAL A 529 -48.45 20.77 -4.94
CA VAL A 529 -47.94 21.83 -5.82
C VAL A 529 -46.56 21.35 -6.27
N ASP A 530 -46.52 20.65 -7.38
CA ASP A 530 -45.33 19.88 -7.77
C ASP A 530 -44.44 20.65 -8.76
N ARG A 531 -43.17 20.28 -8.78
CA ARG A 531 -42.14 20.86 -9.64
C ARG A 531 -41.51 19.76 -10.49
N PHE A 532 -41.68 19.87 -11.80
CA PHE A 532 -41.01 19.00 -12.77
C PHE A 532 -39.77 19.72 -13.29
N ILE A 533 -38.59 19.19 -12.97
CA ILE A 533 -37.31 19.89 -13.09
C ILE A 533 -36.50 19.31 -14.25
N PHE A 534 -36.07 20.18 -15.16
CA PHE A 534 -35.29 19.84 -16.35
C PHE A 534 -33.92 20.52 -16.30
N THR A 535 -32.89 19.74 -15.93
CA THR A 535 -31.49 20.21 -15.75
C THR A 535 -30.49 19.46 -16.62
N THR A 536 -30.94 18.57 -17.51
CA THR A 536 -30.06 17.71 -18.32
C THR A 536 -30.11 18.06 -19.81
N ALA A 537 -29.13 17.57 -20.57
CA ALA A 537 -29.00 17.90 -21.99
C ALA A 537 -30.22 17.43 -22.80
N LEU A 538 -30.76 18.32 -23.64
CA LEU A 538 -31.94 18.02 -24.47
C LEU A 538 -31.59 17.09 -25.63
N GLY A 539 -32.52 16.23 -26.03
CA GLY A 539 -32.34 15.37 -27.19
C GLY A 539 -33.54 14.47 -27.48
N ALA A 540 -33.55 13.86 -28.67
CA ALA A 540 -34.65 12.98 -29.11
C ALA A 540 -34.80 11.69 -28.27
N THR A 541 -33.84 11.39 -27.40
CA THR A 541 -33.84 10.27 -26.46
C THR A 541 -33.93 10.73 -24.99
N ASN A 542 -34.18 12.02 -24.77
CA ASN A 542 -34.34 12.65 -23.45
C ASN A 542 -35.63 13.48 -23.45
N VAL A 543 -36.76 12.78 -23.58
CA VAL A 543 -38.10 13.39 -23.64
C VAL A 543 -38.98 12.75 -22.58
N ASP A 544 -39.31 13.54 -21.57
CA ASP A 544 -40.07 13.05 -20.42
C ASP A 544 -41.57 13.08 -20.68
N THR A 545 -42.31 12.28 -19.93
CA THR A 545 -43.76 12.26 -19.91
C THR A 545 -44.24 12.60 -18.51
N ILE A 546 -44.88 13.76 -18.36
CA ILE A 546 -45.56 14.17 -17.13
C ILE A 546 -47.02 13.74 -17.24
N THR A 547 -47.43 12.83 -16.36
CA THR A 547 -48.69 12.09 -16.52
C THR A 547 -49.92 12.75 -15.92
N ASP A 548 -49.75 13.71 -15.02
CA ASP A 548 -50.81 14.29 -14.20
C ASP A 548 -50.68 15.81 -13.98
N TYR A 549 -49.95 16.50 -14.86
CA TYR A 549 -49.70 17.93 -14.74
C TYR A 549 -50.98 18.76 -14.55
N SER A 550 -51.04 19.54 -13.48
CA SER A 550 -52.12 20.44 -13.11
C SER A 550 -51.69 21.89 -13.28
N VAL A 551 -52.25 22.59 -14.27
CA VAL A 551 -52.02 24.03 -14.50
C VAL A 551 -52.29 24.89 -13.25
N ALA A 552 -53.22 24.45 -12.39
CA ALA A 552 -53.59 25.20 -11.19
C ALA A 552 -52.61 25.02 -10.02
N ALA A 553 -51.73 24.01 -10.07
CA ALA A 553 -50.90 23.62 -8.94
C ALA A 553 -49.42 23.49 -9.30
N ASP A 554 -49.09 22.92 -10.45
CA ASP A 554 -47.74 22.45 -10.76
C ASP A 554 -46.94 23.44 -11.59
N THR A 555 -45.63 23.32 -11.54
CA THR A 555 -44.69 24.13 -12.32
C THR A 555 -43.68 23.26 -13.05
N ILE A 556 -43.24 23.74 -14.21
CA ILE A 556 -42.11 23.18 -14.95
C ILE A 556 -40.92 24.11 -14.73
N GLN A 557 -39.83 23.56 -14.19
CA GLN A 557 -38.59 24.29 -13.96
C GLN A 557 -37.56 23.93 -15.02
N ILE A 558 -36.94 24.94 -15.62
CA ILE A 558 -35.94 24.79 -16.68
C ILE A 558 -34.65 25.51 -16.29
N ASP A 559 -33.53 24.80 -16.38
CA ASP A 559 -32.22 25.36 -16.05
C ASP A 559 -31.69 26.26 -17.19
N ASN A 560 -31.38 27.52 -16.89
CA ASN A 560 -30.87 28.45 -17.91
C ASN A 560 -29.51 28.06 -18.51
N ALA A 561 -28.76 27.15 -17.88
CA ALA A 561 -27.55 26.57 -18.45
C ALA A 561 -27.85 25.60 -19.62
N ILE A 562 -29.03 24.96 -19.60
CA ILE A 562 -29.49 24.06 -20.67
C ILE A 562 -30.32 24.86 -21.68
N PHE A 563 -31.25 25.66 -21.20
CA PHE A 563 -32.21 26.43 -22.02
C PHE A 563 -31.66 27.83 -22.34
N THR A 564 -30.40 27.92 -22.77
CA THR A 564 -29.60 29.17 -22.83
C THR A 564 -30.25 30.40 -23.48
N ALA A 565 -31.16 30.24 -24.45
CA ALA A 565 -31.83 31.34 -25.14
C ALA A 565 -33.04 31.92 -24.38
N VAL A 566 -33.47 31.30 -23.27
CA VAL A 566 -34.47 31.90 -22.35
C VAL A 566 -33.88 33.08 -21.56
N GLY A 567 -32.55 33.18 -21.52
CA GLY A 567 -31.81 34.24 -20.84
C GLY A 567 -31.40 33.86 -19.42
N ALA A 568 -30.50 34.66 -18.83
CA ALA A 568 -29.90 34.39 -17.53
C ALA A 568 -30.74 34.86 -16.31
N ALA A 569 -31.94 35.42 -16.55
CA ALA A 569 -32.80 35.89 -15.47
C ALA A 569 -33.64 34.72 -14.93
N THR A 570 -33.50 34.43 -13.63
CA THR A 570 -34.33 33.44 -12.94
C THR A 570 -35.72 34.01 -12.64
N GLY A 571 -36.72 33.14 -12.55
CA GLY A 571 -38.11 33.57 -12.35
C GLY A 571 -39.09 32.99 -13.36
N VAL A 572 -40.30 33.52 -13.37
CA VAL A 572 -41.33 33.16 -14.36
C VAL A 572 -40.86 33.55 -15.76
N LEU A 573 -41.02 32.64 -16.73
CA LEU A 573 -40.71 32.87 -18.14
C LEU A 573 -41.43 34.12 -18.66
N ALA A 574 -40.76 34.95 -19.45
CA ALA A 574 -41.41 36.14 -20.01
C ALA A 574 -42.55 35.74 -20.95
N ALA A 575 -43.66 36.48 -20.92
CA ALA A 575 -44.82 36.16 -21.76
C ALA A 575 -44.52 36.15 -23.27
N ALA A 576 -43.56 36.97 -23.73
CA ALA A 576 -43.11 37.00 -25.12
C ALA A 576 -42.24 35.78 -25.51
N GLN A 577 -41.82 34.96 -24.54
CA GLN A 577 -41.02 33.76 -24.78
C GLN A 577 -41.85 32.47 -24.78
N PHE A 578 -43.18 32.57 -24.65
CA PHE A 578 -44.07 31.42 -24.59
C PHE A 578 -45.13 31.49 -25.69
N TRP A 579 -45.30 30.37 -26.40
CA TRP A 579 -46.36 30.23 -27.40
C TRP A 579 -47.08 28.89 -27.33
N THR A 580 -48.40 28.93 -27.53
CA THR A 580 -49.21 27.71 -27.69
C THR A 580 -49.37 27.38 -29.18
N GLY A 581 -48.55 26.45 -29.67
CA GLY A 581 -48.55 25.96 -31.04
C GLY A 581 -47.47 24.93 -31.31
N ALA A 582 -47.51 24.32 -32.50
CA ALA A 582 -46.52 23.32 -32.91
C ALA A 582 -45.20 23.92 -33.43
N ALA A 583 -45.16 25.23 -33.66
CA ALA A 583 -44.01 25.99 -34.13
C ALA A 583 -44.10 27.43 -33.58
N ALA A 584 -42.97 28.13 -33.50
CA ALA A 584 -42.89 29.52 -33.08
C ALA A 584 -43.80 30.45 -33.91
N HIS A 585 -44.36 31.46 -33.25
CA HIS A 585 -45.24 32.47 -33.84
C HIS A 585 -44.50 33.74 -34.23
N ASP A 586 -43.62 34.22 -33.37
CA ASP A 586 -42.75 35.37 -33.62
C ASP A 586 -41.27 35.00 -33.43
N ALA A 587 -40.39 35.96 -33.11
CA ALA A 587 -38.95 35.73 -33.01
C ALA A 587 -38.45 35.51 -31.56
N ASP A 588 -39.33 35.63 -30.58
CA ASP A 588 -39.00 35.59 -29.16
C ASP A 588 -39.49 34.30 -28.47
N ASP A 589 -40.34 33.51 -29.13
CA ASP A 589 -40.91 32.27 -28.60
C ASP A 589 -39.85 31.19 -28.32
N ARG A 590 -39.47 31.02 -27.05
CA ARG A 590 -38.47 30.01 -26.63
C ARG A 590 -39.11 28.71 -26.18
N ILE A 591 -40.27 28.75 -25.53
CA ILE A 591 -40.99 27.57 -25.06
C ILE A 591 -42.31 27.45 -25.82
N LEU A 592 -42.51 26.29 -26.45
CA LEU A 592 -43.67 25.99 -27.27
C LEU A 592 -44.49 24.89 -26.61
N TYR A 593 -45.81 25.09 -26.50
CA TYR A 593 -46.76 24.06 -26.05
C TYR A 593 -47.75 23.70 -27.15
N ASN A 594 -47.73 22.45 -27.62
CA ASN A 594 -48.71 21.93 -28.56
C ASN A 594 -49.89 21.30 -27.82
N SER A 595 -51.00 22.03 -27.67
CA SER A 595 -52.17 21.56 -26.93
C SER A 595 -52.86 20.32 -27.52
N ALA A 596 -52.66 20.04 -28.81
CA ALA A 596 -53.24 18.87 -29.48
C ALA A 596 -52.47 17.57 -29.20
N THR A 597 -51.16 17.66 -28.97
CA THR A 597 -50.28 16.49 -28.72
C THR A 597 -49.74 16.43 -27.30
N GLY A 598 -49.80 17.53 -26.55
CA GLY A 598 -49.20 17.65 -25.23
C GLY A 598 -47.69 17.94 -25.25
N ALA A 599 -47.08 18.10 -26.44
CA ALA A 599 -45.65 18.31 -26.56
C ALA A 599 -45.23 19.69 -26.02
N VAL A 600 -44.19 19.70 -25.18
CA VAL A 600 -43.50 20.91 -24.71
C VAL A 600 -42.10 20.90 -25.30
N SER A 601 -41.76 21.96 -26.03
CA SER A 601 -40.53 22.05 -26.80
C SER A 601 -39.80 23.36 -26.57
N TYR A 602 -38.48 23.32 -26.70
CA TYR A 602 -37.59 24.47 -26.65
C TYR A 602 -37.13 24.85 -28.07
N ASP A 603 -37.37 26.09 -28.47
CA ASP A 603 -36.89 26.67 -29.71
C ASP A 603 -35.81 27.73 -29.42
N ALA A 604 -34.56 27.38 -29.68
CA ALA A 604 -33.41 28.22 -29.33
C ALA A 604 -33.30 29.48 -30.19
N ASP A 605 -33.74 29.44 -31.46
CA ASP A 605 -33.80 30.64 -32.30
C ASP A 605 -35.13 31.39 -32.17
N GLY A 606 -36.14 30.67 -31.65
CA GLY A 606 -37.51 31.06 -31.41
C GLY A 606 -38.21 31.81 -32.51
N ASN A 607 -37.78 31.62 -33.76
CA ASN A 607 -38.50 32.06 -34.95
C ASN A 607 -38.95 30.90 -35.83
N GLY A 608 -38.71 29.66 -35.40
CA GLY A 608 -39.11 28.44 -36.09
C GLY A 608 -38.31 28.12 -37.35
N ALA A 609 -37.21 28.84 -37.62
CA ALA A 609 -36.29 28.47 -38.70
C ALA A 609 -35.48 27.21 -38.33
N GLY A 610 -35.12 27.08 -37.07
CA GLY A 610 -34.54 25.92 -36.43
C GLY A 610 -35.61 24.93 -35.96
N ALA A 611 -35.20 23.67 -35.81
CA ALA A 611 -36.09 22.67 -35.24
C ALA A 611 -36.16 22.85 -33.71
N ALA A 612 -37.37 23.06 -33.20
CA ALA A 612 -37.61 23.01 -31.76
C ALA A 612 -37.32 21.60 -31.22
N VAL A 613 -36.67 21.51 -30.06
CA VAL A 613 -36.35 20.27 -29.38
C VAL A 613 -37.42 19.99 -28.34
N GLN A 614 -38.20 18.92 -28.54
CA GLN A 614 -39.14 18.48 -27.52
C GLN A 614 -38.36 17.94 -26.31
N PHE A 615 -38.77 18.34 -25.10
CA PHE A 615 -38.15 17.87 -23.85
C PHE A 615 -39.17 17.26 -22.89
N ALA A 616 -40.46 17.57 -23.06
CA ALA A 616 -41.51 16.96 -22.26
C ALA A 616 -42.79 16.70 -23.07
N THR A 617 -43.63 15.82 -22.54
CA THR A 617 -45.01 15.59 -22.94
C THR A 617 -45.89 15.69 -21.71
N VAL A 618 -46.91 16.54 -21.73
CA VAL A 618 -47.96 16.65 -20.71
C VAL A 618 -49.29 16.16 -21.28
N THR A 619 -50.34 16.08 -20.46
CA THR A 619 -51.69 15.80 -20.96
C THR A 619 -52.16 16.86 -21.98
N THR A 620 -53.00 16.44 -22.93
CA THR A 620 -53.51 17.34 -23.98
C THR A 620 -54.56 18.32 -23.46
N ASN A 621 -54.76 19.43 -24.19
CA ASN A 621 -55.78 20.45 -23.93
C ASN A 621 -55.65 21.18 -22.57
N LEU A 622 -54.45 21.29 -22.02
CA LEU A 622 -54.20 22.13 -20.85
C LEU A 622 -54.19 23.61 -21.23
N ALA A 623 -54.67 24.47 -20.33
CA ALA A 623 -54.68 25.91 -20.52
C ALA A 623 -53.36 26.56 -20.04
N MET A 624 -52.22 26.08 -20.55
CA MET A 624 -50.90 26.55 -20.15
C MET A 624 -50.61 27.96 -20.66
N THR A 625 -49.85 28.72 -19.88
CA THR A 625 -49.32 30.04 -20.18
C THR A 625 -47.82 30.09 -19.87
N ASN A 626 -47.23 31.28 -19.87
CA ASN A 626 -45.84 31.45 -19.43
C ASN A 626 -45.68 31.27 -17.91
N ALA A 627 -46.77 31.39 -17.12
CA ALA A 627 -46.73 31.33 -15.66
C ALA A 627 -46.33 29.95 -15.11
N GLU A 628 -46.53 28.91 -15.91
CA GLU A 628 -46.24 27.52 -15.62
C GLU A 628 -44.74 27.19 -15.72
N PHE A 629 -43.95 28.06 -16.36
CA PHE A 629 -42.52 27.84 -16.61
C PHE A 629 -41.66 28.76 -15.74
N PHE A 630 -40.76 28.17 -14.97
CA PHE A 630 -39.83 28.89 -14.10
C PHE A 630 -38.39 28.60 -14.49
N ILE A 631 -37.61 29.65 -14.71
CA ILE A 631 -36.19 29.59 -15.01
C ILE A 631 -35.42 29.51 -13.69
N ILE A 632 -34.62 28.47 -13.54
CA ILE A 632 -33.73 28.26 -12.39
C ILE A 632 -32.26 28.50 -12.74
#